data_AF-A0A946DV52-F1
#
_entry.id   AF-A0A946DV52-F1
#
_cell.length_a   1.000
_cell.length_b   1.000
_cell.length_c   1.000
_cell.angle_alpha   90.00
_cell.angle_beta   90.00
_cell.angle_gamma   90.00
#
_symmetry.space_group_name_H-M   'P 1'
#
loop_
_entity.id
_entity.type
_entity.pdbx_description
1 polymer ?
#
loop_
_entity_poly.entity_id
_entity_poly.type
_entity_poly.pdbx_seq_one_letter_code
_entity_poly.pdbx_strand_id
1 'polypeptide(L)'
;MKRAPGMLQAICIIAISMGALGFFSAVGGIAGPMVGESFQNMTMQMVPTNSPQARKQFQKQVQQQKQLQHDINAVMKKWATVTYALAAVQLVLVGCLIVGGVKAFRLQPSGHRLLVMAFLIAIAFELMQLIPTINMQMETAEITEQFMADAMKSSSAGKPMPPSFSRMMKFFMKIGTFLGFAISMGWVLMKLGFYGYGTHFLRKPRTRGLFEPATEIDWDDDAPDAGEQTVPEDDPDDAPEDEPTD
;
A
#
# COMPACT_ATOMS: atom_id res chain seq x y z
N MET A 1 -21.77 -23.19 -0.44
CA MET A 1 -21.05 -21.98 0.01
C MET A 1 -21.57 -20.77 -0.78
N LYS A 2 -22.09 -19.73 -0.11
CA LYS A 2 -22.53 -18.50 -0.80
C LYS A 2 -21.30 -17.81 -1.41
N ARG A 3 -21.30 -17.56 -2.72
CA ARG A 3 -20.20 -16.84 -3.38
C ARG A 3 -20.34 -15.35 -3.09
N ALA A 4 -19.26 -14.73 -2.62
CA ALA A 4 -19.21 -13.28 -2.48
C ALA A 4 -19.38 -12.60 -3.85
N PRO A 5 -20.08 -11.46 -3.95
CA PRO A 5 -20.17 -10.72 -5.19
C PRO A 5 -18.78 -10.32 -5.67
N GLY A 6 -18.52 -10.39 -6.98
CA GLY A 6 -17.17 -10.23 -7.56
C GLY A 6 -16.47 -8.93 -7.14
N MET A 7 -17.26 -7.87 -6.91
CA MET A 7 -16.73 -6.59 -6.45
C MET A 7 -16.23 -6.61 -5.00
N LEU A 8 -16.90 -7.34 -4.10
CA LEU A 8 -16.42 -7.52 -2.73
C LEU A 8 -15.12 -8.34 -2.72
N GLN A 9 -15.04 -9.37 -3.56
CA GLN A 9 -13.83 -10.16 -3.73
C GLN A 9 -12.66 -9.29 -4.20
N ALA A 10 -12.88 -8.45 -5.21
CA ALA A 10 -11.86 -7.53 -5.71
C ALA A 10 -11.34 -6.59 -4.62
N ILE A 11 -12.23 -5.98 -3.83
CA ILE A 11 -11.82 -5.09 -2.72
C ILE A 11 -10.99 -5.85 -1.68
N CYS A 12 -11.40 -7.07 -1.30
CA CYS A 12 -10.64 -7.88 -0.33
C CYS A 12 -9.26 -8.27 -0.87
N ILE A 13 -9.16 -8.69 -2.13
CA ILE A 13 -7.90 -9.04 -2.77
C ILE A 13 -6.97 -7.82 -2.84
N ILE A 14 -7.47 -6.67 -3.27
CA ILE A 14 -6.67 -5.44 -3.34
C ILE A 14 -6.21 -5.02 -1.95
N ALA A 15 -7.07 -5.12 -0.93
CA ALA A 15 -6.71 -4.80 0.45
C ALA A 15 -5.59 -5.70 0.98
N ILE A 16 -5.65 -7.01 0.70
CA ILE A 16 -4.60 -7.97 1.07
C ILE A 16 -3.29 -7.65 0.34
N SER A 17 -3.35 -7.41 -0.97
CA SER A 17 -2.18 -7.05 -1.78
C SER A 17 -1.54 -5.74 -1.32
N MET A 18 -2.34 -4.72 -1.01
CA MET A 18 -1.85 -3.46 -0.43
C MET A 18 -1.23 -3.67 0.95
N GLY A 19 -1.84 -4.52 1.78
CA GLY A 19 -1.27 -4.93 3.06
C GLY A 19 0.11 -5.56 2.87
N ALA A 20 0.24 -6.54 1.98
CA ALA A 20 1.51 -7.20 1.70
C ALA A 20 2.58 -6.23 1.18
N LEU A 21 2.24 -5.36 0.23
CA LEU A 21 3.16 -4.32 -0.25
C LEU A 21 3.58 -3.36 0.87
N GLY A 22 2.63 -2.96 1.73
CA GLY A 22 2.90 -2.14 2.90
C GLY A 22 3.83 -2.82 3.90
N PHE A 23 3.69 -4.14 4.10
CA PHE A 23 4.59 -4.94 4.93
C PHE A 23 6.02 -4.91 4.39
N PHE A 24 6.21 -5.26 3.11
CA PHE A 24 7.54 -5.24 2.50
C PHE A 24 8.18 -3.86 2.51
N SER A 25 7.38 -2.81 2.29
CA SER A 25 7.85 -1.43 2.39
C SER A 25 8.30 -1.06 3.80
N ALA A 26 7.53 -1.44 4.83
CA ALA A 26 7.89 -1.15 6.23
C ALA A 26 9.16 -1.91 6.65
N VAL A 27 9.26 -3.21 6.31
CA VAL A 27 10.45 -4.02 6.59
C VAL A 27 11.66 -3.49 5.82
N GLY A 28 11.48 -3.15 4.54
CA GLY A 28 12.53 -2.57 3.70
C GLY A 28 13.01 -1.21 4.21
N GLY A 29 12.14 -0.39 4.79
CA GLY A 29 12.51 0.87 5.44
C GLY A 29 13.39 0.68 6.68
N ILE A 30 13.17 -0.40 7.43
CA ILE A 30 13.95 -0.71 8.64
C ILE A 30 15.27 -1.41 8.28
N ALA A 31 15.23 -2.39 7.38
CA ALA A 31 16.39 -3.20 7.00
C ALA A 31 17.27 -2.55 5.92
N GLY A 32 16.70 -1.66 5.11
CA GLY A 32 17.35 -1.05 3.95
C GLY A 32 18.69 -0.37 4.25
N PRO A 33 18.82 0.45 5.31
CA PRO A 33 20.09 1.09 5.66
C PRO A 33 21.23 0.08 5.90
N MET A 34 20.94 -1.05 6.57
CA MET A 34 21.94 -2.08 6.88
C MET A 34 22.44 -2.80 5.62
N VAL A 35 21.53 -3.06 4.67
CA VAL A 35 21.88 -3.69 3.39
C VAL A 35 22.62 -2.70 2.48
N GLY A 36 22.22 -1.43 2.50
CA GLY A 36 22.82 -0.37 1.68
C GLY A 36 24.31 -0.17 1.95
N GLU A 37 24.70 -0.09 3.22
CA GLU A 37 26.10 0.06 3.61
C GLU A 37 26.96 -1.13 3.16
N SER A 38 26.44 -2.34 3.35
CA SER A 38 27.13 -3.58 2.95
C SER A 38 27.32 -3.66 1.44
N PHE A 39 26.27 -3.39 0.67
CA PHE A 39 26.29 -3.43 -0.79
C PHE A 39 27.23 -2.37 -1.37
N GLN A 40 27.25 -1.17 -0.79
CA GLN A 40 28.12 -0.11 -1.24
C GLN A 40 29.59 -0.40 -0.91
N ASN A 41 29.88 -0.94 0.28
CA ASN A 41 31.23 -1.38 0.64
C ASN A 41 31.74 -2.47 -0.31
N MET A 42 30.87 -3.41 -0.71
CA MET A 42 31.19 -4.44 -1.70
C MET A 42 31.46 -3.84 -3.08
N THR A 43 30.62 -2.92 -3.54
CA THR A 43 30.77 -2.27 -4.85
C THR A 43 32.07 -1.46 -4.93
N MET A 44 32.47 -0.77 -3.85
CA MET A 44 33.74 -0.04 -3.79
C MET A 44 34.98 -0.94 -3.95
N GLN A 45 34.89 -2.22 -3.56
CA GLN A 45 36.00 -3.16 -3.69
C GLN A 45 36.15 -3.72 -5.11
N MET A 46 35.08 -3.67 -5.91
CA MET A 46 35.03 -4.28 -7.24
C MET A 46 35.43 -3.36 -8.39
N VAL A 47 35.78 -2.10 -8.16
CA VAL A 47 36.17 -1.17 -9.24
C VAL A 47 37.66 -1.31 -9.56
N PRO A 48 38.06 -1.99 -10.66
CA PRO A 48 39.46 -2.12 -11.03
C PRO A 48 39.96 -0.76 -11.55
N THR A 49 40.83 -0.11 -10.79
CA THR A 49 41.49 1.13 -11.23
C THR A 49 42.91 0.84 -11.70
N ASN A 50 43.09 0.65 -13.01
CA ASN A 50 44.37 0.30 -13.63
C ASN A 50 45.40 1.45 -13.67
N SER A 51 45.04 2.68 -13.27
CA SER A 51 45.97 3.82 -13.21
C SER A 51 46.01 4.50 -11.84
N PRO A 52 47.20 4.95 -11.36
CA PRO A 52 47.33 5.66 -10.08
C PRO A 52 46.55 6.98 -10.02
N GLN A 53 46.41 7.69 -11.15
CA GLN A 53 45.65 8.93 -11.23
C GLN A 53 44.14 8.68 -11.15
N ALA A 54 43.63 7.67 -11.86
CA ALA A 54 42.23 7.28 -11.76
C ALA A 54 41.88 6.84 -10.34
N ARG A 55 42.81 6.15 -9.64
CA ARG A 55 42.62 5.75 -8.24
C ARG A 55 42.45 6.95 -7.31
N LYS A 56 43.24 8.01 -7.48
CA LYS A 56 43.12 9.25 -6.69
C LYS A 56 41.80 9.99 -6.96
N GLN A 57 41.38 10.08 -8.22
CA GLN A 57 40.09 10.69 -8.57
C GLN A 57 38.90 9.89 -8.04
N PHE A 58 38.96 8.56 -8.19
CA PHE A 58 37.96 7.66 -7.65
C PHE A 58 37.86 7.76 -6.12
N GLN A 59 38.99 7.79 -5.42
CA GLN A 59 39.00 7.97 -3.96
C GLN A 59 38.34 9.30 -3.53
N LYS A 60 38.58 10.40 -4.25
CA LYS A 60 37.91 11.68 -3.97
C LYS A 60 36.40 11.59 -4.21
N GLN A 61 35.95 10.96 -5.29
CA GLN A 61 34.53 10.75 -5.56
C GLN A 61 33.88 9.87 -4.50
N VAL A 62 34.55 8.82 -4.05
CA VAL A 62 34.09 7.96 -2.96
C VAL A 62 33.97 8.73 -1.64
N GLN A 63 34.96 9.56 -1.30
CA GLN A 63 34.90 10.40 -0.09
C GLN A 63 33.73 11.39 -0.16
N GLN A 64 33.52 12.02 -1.32
CA GLN A 64 32.38 12.90 -1.55
C GLN A 64 31.05 12.13 -1.39
N GLN A 65 30.91 10.95 -2.00
CA GLN A 65 29.71 10.12 -1.85
C GLN A 65 29.48 9.67 -0.40
N LYS A 66 30.53 9.33 0.35
CA LYS A 66 30.44 8.99 1.77
C LYS A 66 29.94 10.17 2.59
N GLN A 67 30.42 11.38 2.30
CA GLN A 67 29.94 12.59 2.97
C GLN A 67 28.46 12.83 2.69
N LEU A 68 28.04 12.75 1.43
CA LEU A 68 26.62 12.86 1.06
C LEU A 68 25.76 11.87 1.85
N GLN A 69 26.17 10.61 1.90
CA GLN A 69 25.42 9.59 2.62
C GLN A 69 25.42 9.79 4.11
N HIS A 70 26.54 10.25 4.68
CA HIS A 70 26.59 10.63 6.09
C HIS A 70 25.57 11.73 6.39
N ASP A 71 25.47 12.74 5.54
CA ASP A 71 24.56 13.87 5.75
C ASP A 71 23.09 13.46 5.54
N ILE A 72 22.80 12.63 4.54
CA ILE A 72 21.48 12.01 4.35
C ILE A 72 21.13 11.12 5.55
N ASN A 73 22.07 10.30 6.04
CA ASN A 73 21.85 9.45 7.21
C ASN A 73 21.65 10.28 8.48
N ALA A 74 22.27 11.46 8.61
CA ALA A 74 22.02 12.36 9.71
C ALA A 74 20.57 12.89 9.71
N VAL A 75 20.03 13.23 8.54
CA VAL A 75 18.61 13.57 8.37
C VAL A 75 17.74 12.36 8.71
N MET A 76 18.03 11.17 8.17
CA MET A 76 17.26 9.96 8.50
C MET A 76 17.28 9.65 10.00
N LYS A 77 18.43 9.81 10.66
CA LYS A 77 18.59 9.61 12.11
C LYS A 77 17.80 10.63 12.93
N LYS A 78 17.78 11.89 12.50
CA LYS A 78 16.96 12.96 13.10
C LYS A 78 15.47 12.59 13.06
N TRP A 79 15.00 12.01 11.97
CA TRP A 79 13.61 11.59 11.78
C TRP A 79 13.32 10.14 12.21
N ALA A 80 14.33 9.38 12.64
CA ALA A 80 14.23 7.94 12.86
C ALA A 80 13.15 7.57 13.89
N THR A 81 13.06 8.30 15.00
CA THR A 81 12.05 8.06 16.04
C THR A 81 10.63 8.14 15.48
N VAL A 82 10.35 9.19 14.69
CA VAL A 82 9.03 9.38 14.06
C VAL A 82 8.78 8.30 13.01
N THR A 83 9.78 8.01 12.18
CA THR A 83 9.70 6.97 11.14
C THR A 83 9.46 5.59 11.73
N TYR A 84 10.14 5.20 12.80
CA TYR A 84 9.94 3.91 13.46
C TYR A 84 8.58 3.82 14.14
N ALA A 85 8.11 4.90 14.77
CA ALA A 85 6.76 4.94 15.33
C ALA A 85 5.70 4.77 14.23
N LEU A 86 5.83 5.49 13.12
CA LEU A 86 4.93 5.35 11.97
C LEU A 86 5.01 3.95 11.34
N ALA A 87 6.21 3.37 11.22
CA ALA A 87 6.38 2.01 10.71
C ALA A 87 5.71 0.97 11.61
N ALA A 88 5.80 1.11 12.94
CA ALA A 88 5.12 0.23 13.87
C ALA A 88 3.59 0.31 13.72
N VAL A 89 3.03 1.53 13.63
CA VAL A 89 1.60 1.73 13.37
C VAL A 89 1.19 1.16 12.01
N GLN A 90 2.03 1.35 10.98
CA GLN A 90 1.81 0.79 9.65
C GLN A 90 1.77 -0.73 9.67
N LEU A 91 2.66 -1.39 10.42
CA LEU A 91 2.65 -2.86 10.55
C LEU A 91 1.36 -3.37 11.19
N VAL A 92 0.88 -2.69 12.24
CA VAL A 92 -0.42 -3.02 12.87
C VAL A 92 -1.55 -2.84 11.86
N LEU A 93 -1.57 -1.70 11.16
CA LEU A 93 -2.59 -1.40 10.15
C LEU A 93 -2.60 -2.41 9.00
N VAL A 94 -1.42 -2.80 8.52
CA VAL A 94 -1.24 -3.84 7.50
C VAL A 94 -1.78 -5.18 8.00
N GLY A 95 -1.47 -5.56 9.24
CA GLY A 95 -2.05 -6.76 9.87
C GLY A 95 -3.58 -6.71 9.89
N CYS A 96 -4.16 -5.57 10.27
CA CYS A 96 -5.61 -5.35 10.25
C CYS A 96 -6.20 -5.44 8.83
N LEU A 97 -5.53 -4.89 7.81
CA LEU A 97 -5.97 -4.99 6.41
C LEU A 97 -5.95 -6.42 5.89
N ILE A 98 -4.89 -7.18 6.18
CA ILE A 98 -4.76 -8.58 5.76
C ILE A 98 -5.79 -9.45 6.49
N VAL A 99 -5.86 -9.38 7.82
CA VAL A 99 -6.79 -10.19 8.62
C VAL A 99 -8.25 -9.79 8.32
N GLY A 100 -8.53 -8.49 8.24
CA GLY A 100 -9.83 -7.96 7.87
C GLY A 100 -10.24 -8.38 6.46
N GLY A 101 -9.33 -8.28 5.49
CA GLY A 101 -9.53 -8.71 4.11
C GLY A 101 -9.82 -10.21 3.99
N VAL A 102 -9.04 -11.07 4.66
CA VAL A 102 -9.26 -12.53 4.66
C VAL A 102 -10.58 -12.89 5.33
N LYS A 103 -10.90 -12.32 6.49
CA LYS A 103 -12.17 -12.58 7.17
C LYS A 103 -13.37 -12.05 6.39
N ALA A 104 -13.26 -10.88 5.78
CA ALA A 104 -14.30 -10.31 4.93
C ALA A 104 -14.51 -11.14 3.65
N PHE A 105 -13.43 -11.67 3.06
CA PHE A 105 -13.51 -12.58 1.92
C PHE A 105 -14.27 -13.88 2.27
N ARG A 106 -14.15 -14.34 3.53
CA ARG A 106 -14.91 -15.47 4.08
C ARG A 106 -16.31 -15.09 4.58
N LEU A 107 -16.80 -13.89 4.26
CA LEU A 107 -18.11 -13.36 4.67
C LEU A 107 -18.34 -13.36 6.19
N GLN A 108 -17.29 -13.22 7.00
CA GLN A 108 -17.43 -13.14 8.46
C GLN A 108 -17.79 -11.71 8.91
N PRO A 109 -18.81 -11.50 9.77
CA PRO A 109 -19.19 -10.15 10.22
C PRO A 109 -18.10 -9.41 11.00
N SER A 110 -17.23 -10.14 11.70
CA SER A 110 -16.05 -9.53 12.34
C SER A 110 -15.04 -8.99 11.33
N GLY A 111 -14.91 -9.63 10.17
CA GLY A 111 -14.04 -9.19 9.08
C GLY A 111 -14.51 -7.89 8.44
N HIS A 112 -15.82 -7.75 8.24
CA HIS A 112 -16.43 -6.51 7.71
C HIS A 112 -16.11 -5.30 8.60
N ARG A 113 -16.41 -5.40 9.91
CA ARG A 113 -16.16 -4.31 10.86
C ARG A 113 -14.68 -3.96 10.94
N LEU A 114 -13.80 -4.96 11.01
CA LEU A 114 -12.36 -4.77 11.06
C LEU A 114 -11.83 -4.08 9.80
N LEU A 115 -12.28 -4.51 8.61
CA LEU A 115 -11.81 -3.95 7.33
C LEU A 115 -12.26 -2.50 7.14
N VAL A 116 -13.50 -2.16 7.51
CA VAL A 116 -14.00 -0.78 7.48
C VAL A 116 -13.19 0.12 8.43
N MET A 117 -12.93 -0.34 9.65
CA MET A 117 -12.11 0.41 10.60
C MET A 117 -10.67 0.57 10.09
N ALA A 118 -10.09 -0.48 9.52
CA ALA A 118 -8.76 -0.43 8.94
C ALA A 118 -8.67 0.60 7.81
N PHE A 119 -9.65 0.67 6.90
CA PHE A 119 -9.67 1.70 5.85
C PHE A 119 -9.78 3.12 6.40
N LEU A 120 -10.62 3.36 7.42
CA LEU A 120 -10.75 4.67 8.05
C LEU A 120 -9.44 5.10 8.74
N ILE A 121 -8.82 4.19 9.50
CA ILE A 121 -7.53 4.45 10.15
C ILE A 121 -6.43 4.66 9.10
N ALA A 122 -6.45 3.90 8.00
CA ALA A 122 -5.49 4.04 6.91
C ALA A 122 -5.55 5.43 6.27
N ILE A 123 -6.75 5.99 6.07
CA ILE A 123 -6.91 7.36 5.56
C ILE A 123 -6.25 8.37 6.51
N ALA A 124 -6.55 8.30 7.80
CA ALA A 124 -5.96 9.21 8.79
C ALA A 124 -4.43 9.04 8.88
N PHE A 125 -3.96 7.79 8.82
CA PHE A 125 -2.54 7.46 8.88
C PHE A 125 -1.77 8.00 7.67
N GLU A 126 -2.27 7.81 6.44
CA GLU A 126 -1.63 8.32 5.21
C GLU A 126 -1.52 9.85 5.24
N LEU A 127 -2.56 10.56 5.72
CA LEU A 127 -2.52 12.01 5.88
C LEU A 127 -1.49 12.46 6.93
N MET A 128 -1.40 11.74 8.05
CA MET A 128 -0.44 12.03 9.12
C MET A 128 1.01 11.78 8.67
N GLN A 129 1.26 10.70 7.94
CA GLN A 129 2.57 10.31 7.43
C GLN A 129 3.10 11.28 6.35
N LEU A 130 2.21 11.98 5.65
CA LEU A 130 2.59 12.89 4.57
C LEU A 130 3.50 14.03 5.07
N ILE A 131 3.24 14.59 6.25
CA ILE A 131 3.98 15.72 6.81
C ILE A 131 5.47 15.40 7.03
N PRO A 132 5.85 14.37 7.82
CA PRO A 132 7.26 14.04 8.01
C PRO A 132 7.94 13.60 6.70
N THR A 133 7.20 12.95 5.79
CA THR A 133 7.72 12.54 4.48
C THR A 133 8.14 13.76 3.65
N ILE A 134 7.29 14.78 3.57
CA ILE A 134 7.60 16.03 2.85
C ILE A 134 8.80 16.73 3.47
N ASN A 135 8.84 16.88 4.80
CA ASN A 135 9.95 17.55 5.48
C ASN A 135 11.28 16.82 5.27
N MET A 136 11.30 15.49 5.42
CA MET A 136 12.49 14.68 5.16
C MET A 136 12.95 14.80 3.70
N GLN A 137 12.02 14.85 2.75
CA GLN A 137 12.32 15.02 1.34
C GLN A 137 12.91 16.41 1.03
N MET A 138 12.42 17.48 1.68
CA MET A 138 12.97 18.82 1.56
C MET A 138 14.40 18.91 2.09
N GLU A 139 14.66 18.42 3.31
CA GLU A 139 16.01 18.40 3.90
C GLU A 139 17.00 17.59 3.03
N THR A 140 16.55 16.44 2.51
CA THR A 140 17.37 15.60 1.61
C THR A 140 17.65 16.29 0.27
N ALA A 141 16.68 17.03 -0.26
CA ALA A 141 16.83 17.78 -1.51
C ALA A 141 17.89 18.90 -1.37
N GLU A 142 17.89 19.63 -0.25
CA GLU A 142 18.88 20.68 0.03
C GLU A 142 20.30 20.09 0.09
N ILE A 143 20.50 18.99 0.82
CA ILE A 143 21.79 18.29 0.90
C ILE A 143 22.25 17.83 -0.49
N THR A 144 21.33 17.26 -1.27
CA THR A 144 21.64 16.77 -2.63
C THR A 144 22.03 17.92 -3.57
N GLU A 145 21.36 19.07 -3.47
CA GLU A 145 21.69 20.25 -4.27
C GLU A 145 23.09 20.80 -3.93
N GLN A 146 23.41 20.90 -2.63
CA GLN A 146 24.74 21.31 -2.17
C GLN A 146 25.83 20.35 -2.65
N PHE A 147 25.60 19.05 -2.48
CA PHE A 147 26.52 18.02 -2.95
C PHE A 147 26.74 18.10 -4.46
N MET A 148 25.68 18.26 -5.26
CA MET A 148 25.80 18.34 -6.71
C MET A 148 26.57 19.61 -7.13
N ALA A 149 26.39 20.72 -6.42
CA ALA A 149 27.18 21.93 -6.63
C ALA A 149 28.67 21.69 -6.36
N ASP A 150 29.02 20.98 -5.29
CA ASP A 150 30.41 20.70 -4.94
C ASP A 150 31.05 19.61 -5.80
N ALA A 151 30.28 18.60 -6.21
CA ALA A 151 30.71 17.58 -7.16
C ALA A 151 30.99 18.20 -8.55
N MET A 152 30.19 19.17 -8.99
CA MET A 152 30.48 19.92 -10.22
C MET A 152 31.79 20.70 -10.13
N LYS A 153 32.03 21.38 -9.00
CA LYS A 153 33.28 22.13 -8.77
C LYS A 153 34.49 21.19 -8.77
N SER A 154 34.39 20.02 -8.13
CA SER A 154 35.49 19.05 -8.01
C SER A 154 35.76 18.26 -9.29
N SER A 155 34.73 17.96 -10.09
CA SER A 155 34.86 17.20 -11.34
C SER A 155 35.34 18.07 -12.50
N SER A 156 35.13 19.37 -12.43
CA SER A 156 35.68 20.32 -13.39
C SER A 156 37.20 20.40 -13.15
N ALA A 157 38.00 19.77 -14.01
CA ALA A 157 39.46 19.71 -13.88
C ALA A 157 40.12 21.09 -14.11
N GLY A 158 39.69 22.11 -13.36
CA GLY A 158 39.99 23.53 -13.54
C GLY A 158 39.25 24.20 -14.70
N LYS A 159 38.52 23.45 -15.54
CA LYS A 159 37.78 24.00 -16.69
C LYS A 159 36.32 24.25 -16.31
N PRO A 160 35.81 25.49 -16.38
CA PRO A 160 34.40 25.75 -16.08
C PRO A 160 33.50 24.90 -16.97
N MET A 161 32.52 24.25 -16.36
CA MET A 161 31.55 23.43 -17.07
C MET A 161 30.80 24.32 -18.07
N PRO A 162 30.57 23.88 -19.33
CA PRO A 162 29.86 24.69 -20.31
C PRO A 162 28.50 25.17 -19.76
N PRO A 163 28.13 26.45 -19.92
CA PRO A 163 26.86 26.98 -19.39
C PRO A 163 25.62 26.23 -19.91
N SER A 164 25.70 25.60 -21.09
CA SER A 164 24.66 24.72 -21.63
C SER A 164 24.49 23.45 -20.79
N PHE A 165 25.58 22.82 -20.37
CA PHE A 165 25.55 21.59 -19.57
C PHE A 165 25.01 21.84 -18.16
N SER A 166 25.41 22.94 -17.51
CA SER A 166 24.87 23.30 -16.18
C SER A 166 23.35 23.54 -16.23
N ARG A 167 22.84 24.24 -17.26
CA ARG A 167 21.39 24.44 -17.45
C ARG A 167 20.66 23.13 -17.71
N MET A 168 21.23 22.27 -18.56
CA MET A 168 20.66 20.96 -18.86
C MET A 168 20.56 20.09 -17.60
N MET A 169 21.61 20.03 -16.78
CA MET A 169 21.61 19.22 -15.56
C MET A 169 20.63 19.75 -14.51
N LYS A 170 20.54 21.08 -14.33
CA LYS A 170 19.53 21.71 -13.47
C LYS A 170 18.10 21.41 -13.94
N PHE A 171 17.87 21.40 -15.26
CA PHE A 171 16.58 21.07 -15.84
C PHE A 171 16.19 19.62 -15.56
N PHE A 172 17.10 18.67 -15.82
CA PHE A 172 16.86 17.25 -15.53
C PHE A 172 16.64 16.99 -14.03
N MET A 173 17.41 17.64 -13.16
CA MET A 173 17.23 17.50 -11.71
C MET A 173 15.85 18.00 -11.28
N LYS A 174 15.44 19.20 -11.74
CA LYS A 174 14.11 19.75 -11.44
C LYS A 174 12.97 18.87 -11.95
N ILE A 175 13.08 18.35 -13.18
CA ILE A 175 12.09 17.42 -13.74
C ILE A 175 12.06 16.12 -12.95
N GLY A 176 13.21 15.56 -12.62
CA GLY A 176 13.31 14.32 -11.84
C GLY A 176 12.65 14.46 -10.46
N THR A 177 12.95 15.54 -9.75
CA THR A 177 12.31 15.85 -8.45
C THR A 177 10.81 16.06 -8.59
N PHE A 178 10.36 16.84 -9.58
CA PHE A 178 8.94 17.09 -9.81
C PHE A 178 8.17 15.81 -10.18
N LEU A 179 8.72 15.01 -11.09
CA LEU A 179 8.13 13.74 -11.51
C LEU A 179 8.07 12.75 -10.34
N GLY A 180 9.13 12.66 -9.54
CA GLY A 180 9.14 11.83 -8.33
C GLY A 180 8.08 12.25 -7.33
N PHE A 181 7.94 13.56 -7.09
CA PHE A 181 6.88 14.10 -6.22
C PHE A 181 5.48 13.82 -6.79
N ALA A 182 5.26 14.02 -8.09
CA ALA A 182 3.98 13.77 -8.75
C ALA A 182 3.56 12.29 -8.67
N ILE A 183 4.50 11.37 -8.91
CA ILE A 183 4.26 9.92 -8.76
C ILE A 183 3.92 9.59 -7.31
N SER A 184 4.67 10.13 -6.34
CA SER A 184 4.41 9.90 -4.91
C SER A 184 3.03 10.41 -4.49
N MET A 185 2.66 11.62 -4.91
CA MET A 185 1.33 12.19 -4.66
C MET A 185 0.23 11.38 -5.33
N GLY A 186 0.42 10.96 -6.58
CA GLY A 186 -0.52 10.09 -7.29
C GLY A 186 -0.73 8.76 -6.58
N TRP A 187 0.32 8.18 -6.02
CA TRP A 187 0.25 6.94 -5.24
C TRP A 187 -0.56 7.10 -3.94
N VAL A 188 -0.33 8.19 -3.19
CA VAL A 188 -1.11 8.51 -1.98
C VAL A 188 -2.57 8.74 -2.34
N LEU A 189 -2.86 9.54 -3.37
CA LEU A 189 -4.24 9.79 -3.83
C LEU A 189 -4.94 8.50 -4.26
N MET A 190 -4.24 7.61 -4.97
CA MET A 190 -4.78 6.31 -5.37
C MET A 190 -5.18 5.46 -4.16
N LYS A 191 -4.33 5.39 -3.13
CA LYS A 191 -4.65 4.68 -1.88
C LYS A 191 -5.84 5.29 -1.15
N LEU A 192 -5.85 6.62 -1.00
CA LEU A 192 -6.96 7.34 -0.36
C LEU A 192 -8.28 7.10 -1.10
N GLY A 193 -8.24 7.13 -2.44
CA GLY A 193 -9.39 6.78 -3.28
C GLY A 193 -9.86 5.35 -3.05
N PHE A 194 -8.94 4.38 -2.99
CA PHE A 194 -9.25 2.99 -2.69
C PHE A 194 -9.86 2.79 -1.30
N TYR A 195 -9.25 3.35 -0.24
CA TYR A 195 -9.76 3.23 1.13
C TYR A 195 -11.11 3.94 1.30
N GLY A 196 -11.28 5.12 0.70
CA GLY A 196 -12.54 5.86 0.71
C GLY A 196 -13.65 5.10 -0.01
N TYR A 197 -13.35 4.59 -1.22
CA TYR A 197 -14.29 3.78 -1.98
C TYR A 197 -14.64 2.47 -1.29
N GLY A 198 -13.65 1.74 -0.76
CA GLY A 198 -13.84 0.51 -0.02
C GLY A 198 -14.71 0.72 1.22
N THR A 199 -14.47 1.79 1.97
CA THR A 199 -15.30 2.19 3.12
C THR A 199 -16.74 2.48 2.69
N HIS A 200 -16.94 3.28 1.65
CA HIS A 200 -18.26 3.61 1.14
C HIS A 200 -19.01 2.36 0.65
N PHE A 201 -18.33 1.49 -0.11
CA PHE A 201 -18.91 0.26 -0.64
C PHE A 201 -19.30 -0.74 0.45
N LEU A 202 -18.44 -0.95 1.45
CA LEU A 202 -18.70 -1.88 2.56
C LEU A 202 -19.84 -1.37 3.47
N ARG A 203 -20.05 -0.05 3.56
CA ARG A 203 -21.15 0.52 4.37
C ARG A 203 -22.52 0.42 3.68
N LYS A 204 -22.61 0.04 2.40
CA LYS A 204 -23.90 -0.12 1.72
C LYS A 204 -24.73 -1.23 2.38
N PRO A 205 -26.05 -1.04 2.60
CA PRO A 205 -26.92 -2.03 3.24
C PRO A 205 -26.88 -3.39 2.55
N ARG A 206 -26.88 -3.41 1.21
CA ARG A 206 -26.78 -4.62 0.40
C ARG A 206 -25.51 -5.43 0.70
N THR A 207 -24.38 -4.75 0.92
CA THR A 207 -23.11 -5.42 1.27
C THR A 207 -23.13 -5.90 2.70
N ARG A 208 -23.68 -5.10 3.62
CA ARG A 208 -23.81 -5.45 5.04
C ARG A 208 -24.66 -6.70 5.27
N GLY A 209 -25.77 -6.84 4.56
CA GLY A 209 -26.64 -8.02 4.65
C GLY A 209 -25.97 -9.34 4.21
N LEU A 210 -24.85 -9.29 3.47
CA LEU A 210 -24.07 -10.49 3.14
C LEU A 210 -23.27 -11.05 4.33
N PHE A 211 -23.06 -10.24 5.36
CA PHE A 211 -22.31 -10.60 6.56
C PHE A 211 -23.21 -10.95 7.75
N GLU A 212 -24.52 -10.73 7.62
CA GLU A 212 -25.46 -11.15 8.64
C GLU A 212 -25.56 -12.68 8.60
N PRO A 213 -25.51 -13.36 9.76
CA PRO A 213 -25.83 -14.78 9.78
C PRO A 213 -27.17 -14.94 9.08
N ALA A 214 -27.30 -15.94 8.21
CA ALA A 214 -28.64 -16.32 7.78
C ALA A 214 -29.39 -16.55 9.08
N THR A 215 -30.35 -15.70 9.41
CA THR A 215 -31.30 -15.97 10.49
C THR A 215 -31.78 -17.36 10.16
N GLU A 216 -31.34 -18.31 10.98
CA GLU A 216 -31.87 -19.66 10.97
C GLU A 216 -33.36 -19.41 11.16
N ILE A 217 -34.10 -19.59 10.07
CA ILE A 217 -35.55 -19.57 10.14
C ILE A 217 -35.79 -20.76 11.05
N ASP A 218 -36.18 -20.48 12.29
CA ASP A 218 -36.47 -21.50 13.29
C ASP A 218 -37.74 -22.20 12.83
N TRP A 219 -37.58 -23.18 11.94
CA TRP A 219 -38.68 -23.95 11.39
C TRP A 219 -39.35 -24.82 12.46
N ASP A 220 -38.73 -24.93 13.64
CA ASP A 220 -39.25 -25.72 14.76
C ASP A 220 -40.28 -24.94 15.60
N ASP A 221 -40.32 -23.60 15.53
CA ASP A 221 -41.29 -22.76 16.29
C ASP A 221 -42.61 -22.50 15.52
N ASP A 222 -42.64 -22.78 14.21
CA ASP A 222 -43.82 -22.63 13.33
C ASP A 222 -44.27 -23.97 12.70
N ALA A 223 -43.80 -25.12 13.21
CA ALA A 223 -44.46 -26.38 12.87
C ALA A 223 -45.91 -26.25 13.37
N PRO A 224 -46.92 -26.15 12.47
CA PRO A 224 -48.30 -26.14 12.91
C PRO A 224 -48.46 -27.37 13.78
N ASP A 225 -48.90 -27.13 15.02
CA ASP A 225 -49.26 -28.18 15.97
C ASP A 225 -50.00 -29.24 15.14
N ALA A 226 -49.54 -30.49 15.15
CA ALA A 226 -50.03 -31.56 14.28
C ALA A 226 -51.46 -32.00 14.65
N GLY A 227 -52.29 -31.06 15.11
CA GLY A 227 -53.73 -31.12 15.20
C GLY A 227 -54.32 -31.15 13.80
N GLU A 228 -54.70 -32.37 13.42
CA GLU A 228 -55.93 -32.62 12.66
C GLU A 228 -55.91 -32.14 11.20
N GLN A 229 -55.05 -32.77 10.40
CA GLN A 229 -55.40 -32.99 9.00
C GLN A 229 -56.64 -33.90 8.96
N THR A 230 -57.82 -33.30 8.88
CA THR A 230 -59.02 -33.99 8.40
C THR A 230 -58.73 -34.44 6.97
N VAL A 231 -58.56 -35.74 6.79
CA VAL A 231 -58.49 -36.39 5.48
C VAL A 231 -59.72 -35.94 4.69
N PRO A 232 -59.58 -35.30 3.52
CA PRO A 232 -60.71 -35.04 2.64
C PRO A 232 -61.26 -36.41 2.24
N GLU A 233 -62.54 -36.67 2.54
CA GLU A 233 -63.23 -37.82 1.96
C GLU A 233 -63.11 -37.74 0.44
N ASP A 234 -62.55 -38.80 -0.15
CA ASP A 234 -62.55 -39.02 -1.60
C ASP A 234 -64.00 -38.91 -2.09
N ASP A 235 -64.28 -37.88 -2.89
CA ASP A 235 -65.53 -37.78 -3.64
C ASP A 235 -65.34 -38.54 -4.97
N PRO A 236 -65.95 -39.72 -5.17
CA PRO A 236 -65.63 -40.62 -6.27
C PRO A 236 -66.24 -40.22 -7.64
N ASP A 237 -66.83 -39.03 -7.78
CA ASP A 237 -67.64 -38.68 -8.97
C ASP A 237 -66.96 -37.77 -10.02
N ASP A 238 -65.69 -37.35 -9.84
CA ASP A 238 -64.97 -36.59 -10.88
C ASP A 238 -64.29 -37.51 -11.91
N ALA A 239 -65.11 -38.11 -12.78
CA ALA A 239 -64.64 -38.74 -14.01
C ALA A 239 -64.18 -37.67 -15.02
N PRO A 240 -62.99 -37.78 -15.62
CA PRO A 240 -62.54 -36.83 -16.64
C PRO A 240 -63.37 -36.97 -17.92
N GLU A 241 -64.01 -35.88 -18.35
CA GLU A 241 -64.59 -35.77 -19.68
C GLU A 241 -63.46 -35.75 -20.73
N ASP A 242 -63.50 -36.72 -21.64
CA ASP A 242 -62.60 -36.82 -22.80
C ASP A 242 -62.74 -35.59 -23.71
N GLU A 243 -61.69 -34.77 -23.82
CA GLU A 243 -61.60 -33.73 -24.86
C GLU A 243 -61.32 -34.35 -26.24
N PRO A 244 -62.09 -34.00 -27.28
CA PRO A 244 -61.84 -34.47 -28.64
C PRO A 244 -60.67 -33.72 -29.28
N THR A 245 -59.74 -34.50 -29.84
CA THR A 245 -58.62 -34.04 -30.67
C THR A 245 -59.08 -33.66 -32.07
N ASP A 246 -58.72 -32.46 -32.52
CA ASP A 246 -58.65 -32.05 -33.94
C ASP A 246 -57.23 -31.54 -34.26
#